data_AF-A0A6G4VIF7-F1
#
_entry.id   AF-A0A6G4VIF7-F1
#
_cell.length_a   1.000
_cell.length_b   1.000
_cell.length_c   1.000
_cell.angle_alpha   90.00
_cell.angle_beta   90.00
_cell.angle_gamma   90.00
#
_symmetry.space_group_name_H-M   'P 1'
#
loop_
_entity.id
_entity.type
_entity.pdbx_description
1 polymer ?
#
loop_
_entity_poly.entity_id
_entity_poly.type
_entity_poly.pdbx_seq_one_letter_code
_entity_poly.pdbx_strand_id
1 'polypeptide(L)'
;MSDSDSYIDTDIDECACGGACRGGHDERLAPAPLHNPPGRTALDYRVGEYGSFLAALLDRLASPAYPALNRLTVRTPDDPAIGLLDATAVLGDLLTFHSERIADEAYIRTAGEHRSLVLLGRLVGHRPRPGVAASTHLAYSLERDPRAETLPVVIPRGARSHSVPASADEESQTFETSRDLTARWDWNELKVRRRRPSLVTPKDLERRSELFVEGTAHSLRTGDQLLFVFGEKAGAERKLLPVANVRVDRDDEITAIALPGSAPATFEELVDEVRRWTAAPEAPGEPGDEPPTPQVPN
;
A
#
# COMPACT_ATOMS: atom_id res chain seq x y z
N MET A 1 -58.79 -12.24 56.62
CA MET A 1 -59.33 -13.60 56.80
C MET A 1 -58.77 -14.39 55.62
N SER A 2 -57.51 -14.79 55.74
CA SER A 2 -57.07 -16.18 55.98
C SER A 2 -57.29 -17.02 54.70
N ASP A 3 -56.34 -17.77 54.15
CA ASP A 3 -54.99 -18.16 54.53
C ASP A 3 -54.44 -18.98 53.34
N SER A 4 -53.11 -19.03 53.20
CA SER A 4 -52.29 -20.14 52.70
C SER A 4 -52.60 -20.83 51.35
N ASP A 5 -51.67 -20.77 50.39
CA ASP A 5 -50.66 -21.84 50.27
C ASP A 5 -49.62 -21.54 49.17
N SER A 6 -48.37 -21.58 49.62
CA SER A 6 -47.13 -21.50 48.87
C SER A 6 -46.74 -22.88 48.31
N TYR A 7 -46.26 -22.93 47.07
CA TYR A 7 -45.38 -24.02 46.63
C TYR A 7 -44.31 -23.46 45.68
N ILE A 8 -43.16 -23.14 46.27
CA ILE A 8 -41.88 -22.98 45.57
C ILE A 8 -41.19 -24.32 45.74
N ASP A 9 -41.00 -25.06 44.66
CA ASP A 9 -40.17 -26.26 44.66
C ASP A 9 -38.79 -25.90 44.13
N THR A 10 -37.89 -25.60 45.07
CA THR A 10 -36.45 -25.53 44.86
C THR A 10 -35.85 -26.86 45.28
N ASP A 11 -35.83 -27.83 44.37
CA ASP A 11 -34.95 -29.00 44.49
C ASP A 11 -33.56 -28.60 43.97
N ILE A 12 -32.82 -27.91 44.83
CA ILE A 12 -31.37 -27.77 44.73
C ILE A 12 -30.80 -28.96 45.49
N ASP A 13 -30.55 -30.05 44.77
CA ASP A 13 -29.88 -31.23 45.31
C ASP A 13 -28.38 -30.88 45.53
N GLU A 14 -28.09 -30.35 46.73
CA GLU A 14 -26.73 -30.10 47.21
C GLU A 14 -26.00 -31.43 47.46
N CYS A 15 -25.39 -31.98 46.42
CA CYS A 15 -24.44 -33.07 46.57
C CYS A 15 -23.07 -32.51 47.00
N ALA A 16 -22.76 -32.65 48.28
CA ALA A 16 -21.50 -32.28 48.90
C ALA A 16 -20.35 -33.21 48.46
N CYS A 17 -19.82 -33.00 47.25
CA CYS A 17 -18.45 -33.41 46.90
C CYS A 17 -17.71 -32.20 46.32
N GLY A 18 -16.55 -31.87 46.89
CA GLY A 18 -15.77 -30.69 46.51
C GLY A 18 -15.46 -30.63 45.01
N GLY A 19 -16.00 -29.62 44.34
CA GLY A 19 -15.40 -28.93 43.18
C GLY A 19 -15.12 -29.69 41.88
N ALA A 20 -15.28 -31.02 41.80
CA ALA A 20 -14.86 -31.81 40.63
C ALA A 20 -16.00 -32.34 39.74
N CYS A 21 -17.27 -32.15 40.11
CA CYS A 21 -18.42 -32.63 39.33
C CYS A 21 -19.17 -31.48 38.66
N ARG A 22 -18.51 -30.71 37.79
CA ARG A 22 -19.23 -29.87 36.83
C ARG A 22 -19.62 -30.72 35.63
N GLY A 23 -20.84 -31.25 35.68
CA GLY A 23 -21.50 -31.93 34.57
C GLY A 23 -21.18 -33.42 34.48
N GLY A 24 -21.96 -34.25 35.18
CA GLY A 24 -22.05 -35.66 34.81
C GLY A 24 -22.58 -35.77 33.39
N HIS A 25 -21.92 -36.56 32.55
CA HIS A 25 -22.44 -36.89 31.23
C HIS A 25 -23.67 -37.78 31.42
N ASP A 26 -24.83 -37.32 30.95
CA ASP A 26 -26.04 -38.13 30.83
C ASP A 26 -26.16 -38.58 29.37
N GLU A 27 -26.07 -39.89 29.12
CA GLU A 27 -26.23 -40.44 27.77
C GLU A 27 -27.55 -40.11 27.07
N ARG A 28 -28.56 -39.65 27.82
CA ARG A 28 -29.87 -39.22 27.30
C ARG A 28 -29.84 -37.80 26.76
N LEU A 29 -28.83 -37.00 27.12
CA LEU A 29 -28.66 -35.63 26.66
C LEU A 29 -27.66 -35.57 25.52
N ALA A 30 -28.05 -34.91 24.43
CA ALA A 30 -27.10 -34.58 23.37
C ALA A 30 -26.05 -33.59 23.89
N PRO A 31 -24.79 -33.66 23.42
CA PRO A 31 -23.79 -32.65 23.72
C PRO A 31 -24.30 -31.25 23.38
N ALA A 32 -23.93 -30.26 24.19
CA ALA A 32 -24.30 -28.88 23.92
C ALA A 32 -23.75 -28.44 22.55
N PRO A 33 -24.53 -27.71 21.74
CA PRO A 33 -24.07 -27.23 20.45
C PRO A 33 -22.90 -26.25 20.65
N LEU A 34 -21.86 -26.40 19.83
CA LEU A 34 -20.71 -25.50 19.82
C LEU A 34 -21.18 -24.07 19.48
N HIS A 35 -20.87 -23.11 20.35
CA HIS A 35 -21.20 -21.71 20.14
C HIS A 35 -19.98 -20.81 20.34
N ASN A 36 -19.51 -20.21 19.25
CA ASN A 36 -18.41 -19.24 19.26
C ASN A 36 -18.95 -17.82 19.05
N PRO A 37 -18.88 -16.93 20.05
CA PRO A 37 -19.33 -15.56 19.87
C PRO A 37 -18.39 -14.82 18.90
N PRO A 38 -18.90 -13.81 18.17
CA PRO A 38 -18.11 -13.07 17.19
C PRO A 38 -16.94 -12.33 17.86
N GLY A 39 -15.82 -12.20 17.14
CA GLY A 39 -14.68 -11.39 17.57
C GLY A 39 -13.65 -12.11 18.44
N ARG A 40 -13.81 -13.41 18.69
CA ARG A 40 -12.79 -14.23 19.36
C ARG A 40 -11.45 -14.24 18.61
N THR A 41 -10.37 -14.46 19.36
CA THR A 41 -9.00 -14.67 18.85
C THR A 41 -8.55 -16.13 18.90
N ALA A 42 -9.38 -16.99 19.51
CA ALA A 42 -9.25 -18.45 19.51
C ALA A 42 -10.66 -19.05 19.60
N LEU A 43 -10.89 -20.16 18.91
CA LEU A 43 -12.15 -20.88 18.92
C LEU A 43 -12.27 -21.74 20.18
N ASP A 44 -13.47 -21.83 20.70
CA ASP A 44 -13.89 -22.90 21.60
C ASP A 44 -14.52 -23.98 20.73
N TYR A 45 -13.69 -24.95 20.32
CA TYR A 45 -14.08 -26.00 19.37
C TYR A 45 -13.97 -27.41 19.97
N ARG A 46 -13.58 -27.51 21.25
CA ARG A 46 -13.52 -28.80 21.91
C ARG A 46 -14.90 -29.36 22.19
N VAL A 47 -15.07 -30.64 21.88
CA VAL A 47 -16.29 -31.38 22.19
C VAL A 47 -16.30 -31.83 23.67
N GLY A 48 -15.13 -31.97 24.28
CA GLY A 48 -14.97 -32.34 25.68
C GLY A 48 -13.49 -32.40 26.07
N GLU A 49 -13.26 -32.83 27.30
CA GLU A 49 -11.94 -33.14 27.85
C GLU A 49 -11.92 -34.58 28.37
N TYR A 50 -10.74 -35.10 28.70
CA TYR A 50 -10.56 -36.46 29.22
C TYR A 50 -11.61 -36.87 30.28
N GLY A 51 -11.84 -36.03 31.30
CA GLY A 51 -12.79 -36.34 32.38
C GLY A 51 -14.22 -36.49 31.89
N SER A 52 -14.65 -35.63 30.95
CA SER A 52 -15.98 -35.71 30.35
C SER A 52 -16.14 -36.97 29.49
N PHE A 53 -15.10 -37.35 28.73
CA PHE A 53 -15.14 -38.56 27.91
C PHE A 53 -15.13 -39.83 28.75
N LEU A 54 -14.32 -39.90 29.80
CA LEU A 54 -14.30 -41.06 30.69
C LEU A 54 -15.64 -41.22 31.40
N ALA A 55 -16.22 -40.14 31.93
CA ALA A 55 -17.54 -40.16 32.54
C ALA A 55 -18.61 -40.67 31.55
N ALA A 56 -18.59 -40.18 30.31
CA ALA A 56 -19.51 -40.59 29.25
C ALA A 56 -19.39 -42.08 28.90
N LEU A 57 -18.17 -42.59 28.82
CA LEU A 57 -17.89 -43.98 28.50
C LEU A 57 -18.32 -44.91 29.64
N LEU A 58 -18.11 -44.51 30.90
CA LEU A 58 -18.55 -45.27 32.06
C LEU A 58 -20.09 -45.30 32.19
N ASP A 59 -20.75 -44.17 31.93
CA ASP A 59 -22.21 -44.07 31.90
C ASP A 59 -22.80 -45.00 30.83
N ARG A 60 -22.25 -44.94 29.59
CA ARG A 60 -22.66 -45.84 28.51
C ARG A 60 -22.36 -47.31 28.78
N LEU A 61 -21.30 -47.63 29.52
CA LEU A 61 -21.01 -49.01 29.92
C LEU A 61 -22.09 -49.57 30.87
N ALA A 62 -22.70 -48.71 31.69
CA ALA A 62 -23.80 -49.07 32.59
C ALA A 62 -25.18 -49.03 31.91
N SER A 63 -25.24 -48.59 30.66
CA SER A 63 -26.49 -48.38 29.94
C SER A 63 -27.21 -49.67 29.58
N PRO A 64 -28.54 -49.75 29.80
CA PRO A 64 -29.35 -50.87 29.32
C PRO A 64 -29.41 -50.96 27.78
N ALA A 65 -28.98 -49.91 27.05
CA ALA A 65 -28.91 -49.92 25.60
C ALA A 65 -27.90 -50.93 25.03
N TYR A 66 -26.92 -51.36 25.85
CA TYR A 66 -25.87 -52.30 25.46
C TYR A 66 -25.91 -53.58 26.30
N PRO A 67 -26.96 -54.41 26.19
CA PRO A 67 -27.17 -55.55 27.08
C PRO A 67 -26.05 -56.61 27.02
N ALA A 68 -25.32 -56.68 25.91
CA ALA A 68 -24.15 -57.56 25.76
C ALA A 68 -23.00 -57.20 26.73
N LEU A 69 -22.95 -55.95 27.20
CA LEU A 69 -21.89 -55.44 28.09
C LEU A 69 -22.27 -55.52 29.57
N ASN A 70 -23.51 -55.90 29.91
CA ASN A 70 -24.02 -55.94 31.30
C ASN A 70 -23.22 -56.84 32.25
N ARG A 71 -22.39 -57.75 31.71
CA ARG A 71 -21.51 -58.62 32.50
C ARG A 71 -20.22 -57.93 32.97
N LEU A 72 -19.89 -56.76 32.43
CA LEU A 72 -18.73 -55.96 32.83
C LEU A 72 -19.10 -55.09 34.03
N THR A 73 -19.12 -55.68 35.22
CA THR A 73 -19.57 -55.02 36.46
C THR A 73 -18.43 -54.42 37.29
N VAL A 74 -17.18 -54.77 37.00
CA VAL A 74 -16.00 -54.30 37.74
C VAL A 74 -15.73 -52.83 37.39
N ARG A 75 -15.37 -52.03 38.40
CA ARG A 75 -15.15 -50.57 38.29
C ARG A 75 -13.81 -50.13 38.89
N THR A 76 -12.87 -51.06 38.98
CA THR A 76 -11.51 -50.80 39.48
C THR A 76 -10.60 -50.35 38.34
N PRO A 77 -9.63 -49.45 38.58
CA PRO A 77 -8.70 -49.00 37.55
C PRO A 77 -7.80 -50.12 37.00
N ASP A 78 -7.60 -51.21 37.77
CA ASP A 78 -6.82 -52.37 37.34
C ASP A 78 -7.58 -53.31 36.36
N ASP A 79 -8.86 -53.06 36.10
CA ASP A 79 -9.65 -53.83 35.15
C ASP A 79 -9.28 -53.45 33.71
N PRO A 80 -8.91 -54.40 32.83
CA PRO A 80 -8.61 -54.12 31.42
C PRO A 80 -9.77 -53.43 30.68
N ALA A 81 -11.02 -53.67 31.05
CA ALA A 81 -12.16 -52.98 30.44
C ALA A 81 -12.16 -51.48 30.77
N ILE A 82 -11.87 -51.12 32.03
CA ILE A 82 -11.76 -49.73 32.46
C ILE A 82 -10.51 -49.07 31.86
N GLY A 83 -9.39 -49.80 31.79
CA GLY A 83 -8.17 -49.33 31.12
C GLY A 83 -8.39 -49.03 29.63
N LEU A 84 -9.23 -49.79 28.93
CA LEU A 84 -9.60 -49.48 27.55
C LEU A 84 -10.42 -48.20 27.43
N LEU A 85 -11.36 -47.96 28.35
CA LEU A 85 -12.15 -46.73 28.37
C LEU A 85 -11.29 -45.52 28.70
N ASP A 86 -10.36 -45.67 29.65
CA ASP A 86 -9.37 -44.65 30.01
C ASP A 86 -8.50 -44.26 28.82
N ALA A 87 -7.89 -45.24 28.14
CA ALA A 87 -7.09 -45.00 26.94
C ALA A 87 -7.91 -44.35 25.81
N THR A 88 -9.19 -44.72 25.67
CA THR A 88 -10.10 -44.11 24.69
C THR A 88 -10.43 -42.66 25.04
N ALA A 89 -10.61 -42.35 26.33
CA ALA A 89 -10.84 -40.98 26.80
C ALA A 89 -9.61 -40.08 26.54
N VAL A 90 -8.39 -40.59 26.77
CA VAL A 90 -7.15 -39.88 26.44
C VAL A 90 -7.05 -39.63 24.93
N LEU A 91 -7.37 -40.63 24.11
CA LEU A 91 -7.40 -40.47 22.66
C LEU A 91 -8.41 -39.38 22.23
N GLY A 92 -9.61 -39.38 22.82
CA GLY A 92 -10.63 -38.36 22.56
C GLY A 92 -10.14 -36.94 22.88
N ASP A 93 -9.50 -36.76 24.04
CA ASP A 93 -8.93 -35.47 24.46
C ASP A 93 -7.83 -34.98 23.50
N LEU A 94 -6.92 -35.86 23.08
CA LEU A 94 -5.88 -35.52 22.11
C LEU A 94 -6.47 -35.14 20.75
N LEU A 95 -7.46 -35.90 20.27
CA LEU A 95 -8.10 -35.63 18.97
C LEU A 95 -8.82 -34.28 18.98
N THR A 96 -9.56 -33.96 20.04
CA THR A 96 -10.29 -32.69 20.12
C THR A 96 -9.36 -31.51 20.35
N PHE A 97 -8.26 -31.69 21.10
CA PHE A 97 -7.18 -30.71 21.23
C PHE A 97 -6.58 -30.34 19.88
N HIS A 98 -6.21 -31.34 19.07
CA HIS A 98 -5.61 -31.10 17.76
C HIS A 98 -6.62 -30.54 16.75
N SER A 99 -7.87 -30.98 16.81
CA SER A 99 -8.93 -30.48 15.93
C SER A 99 -9.20 -28.99 16.15
N GLU A 100 -9.21 -28.53 17.41
CA GLU A 100 -9.33 -27.10 17.74
C GLU A 100 -8.16 -26.30 17.19
N ARG A 101 -6.91 -26.75 17.39
CA ARG A 101 -5.73 -26.05 16.85
C ARG A 101 -5.74 -25.99 15.32
N ILE A 102 -6.21 -27.04 14.64
CA ILE A 102 -6.37 -27.02 13.18
C ILE A 102 -7.47 -26.03 12.78
N ALA A 103 -8.57 -25.99 13.53
CA ALA A 103 -9.67 -25.06 13.27
C ALA A 103 -9.25 -23.59 13.47
N ASP A 104 -8.45 -23.30 14.49
CA ASP A 104 -7.89 -21.96 14.71
C ASP A 104 -7.06 -21.49 13.51
N GLU A 105 -6.26 -22.36 12.90
CA GLU A 105 -5.47 -22.05 11.72
C GLU A 105 -6.30 -21.85 10.43
N ALA A 106 -7.58 -22.22 10.44
CA ALA A 106 -8.47 -22.14 9.28
C ALA A 106 -9.14 -20.75 9.08
N TYR A 107 -9.04 -19.83 10.05
CA TYR A 107 -9.62 -18.49 9.93
C TYR A 107 -8.60 -17.38 10.14
N ILE A 108 -8.72 -16.29 9.38
CA ILE A 108 -7.74 -15.19 9.37
C ILE A 108 -7.55 -14.55 10.76
N ARG A 109 -8.61 -14.51 11.58
CA ARG A 109 -8.58 -13.86 12.90
C ARG A 109 -7.98 -14.74 14.01
N THR A 110 -8.01 -16.05 13.83
CA THR A 110 -7.59 -17.04 14.85
C THR A 110 -6.26 -17.71 14.48
N ALA A 111 -5.88 -17.71 13.20
CA ALA A 111 -4.65 -18.34 12.75
C ALA A 111 -3.42 -17.65 13.34
N GLY A 112 -2.57 -18.43 14.01
CA GLY A 112 -1.33 -17.95 14.61
C GLY A 112 -0.12 -18.17 13.72
N GLU A 113 -0.15 -19.21 12.88
CA GLU A 113 0.98 -19.51 12.00
C GLU A 113 1.01 -18.57 10.78
N HIS A 114 2.18 -17.97 10.55
CA HIS A 114 2.41 -17.12 9.38
C HIS A 114 2.04 -17.83 8.07
N ARG A 115 2.37 -19.12 7.95
CA ARG A 115 2.05 -19.92 6.76
C ARG A 115 0.55 -20.01 6.51
N SER A 116 -0.25 -20.27 7.55
CA SER A 116 -1.71 -20.32 7.44
C SER A 116 -2.29 -18.98 6.99
N LEU A 117 -1.84 -17.88 7.60
CA LEU A 117 -2.25 -16.53 7.19
C LEU A 117 -1.93 -16.23 5.72
N VAL A 118 -0.75 -16.63 5.24
CA VAL A 118 -0.38 -16.49 3.82
C VAL A 118 -1.30 -17.32 2.93
N LEU A 119 -1.61 -18.56 3.30
CA LEU A 119 -2.47 -19.45 2.50
C LEU A 119 -3.92 -18.96 2.48
N LEU A 120 -4.45 -18.52 3.62
CA LEU A 120 -5.79 -17.92 3.73
C LEU A 120 -5.89 -16.62 2.94
N GLY A 121 -4.88 -15.74 3.03
CA GLY A 121 -4.82 -14.52 2.23
C GLY A 121 -4.85 -14.82 0.72
N ARG A 122 -4.17 -15.88 0.27
CA ARG A 122 -4.15 -16.27 -1.14
C ARG A 122 -5.52 -16.67 -1.68
N LEU A 123 -6.42 -17.21 -0.85
CA LEU A 123 -7.79 -17.55 -1.25
C LEU A 123 -8.58 -16.32 -1.68
N VAL A 124 -8.30 -15.15 -1.07
CA VAL A 124 -8.94 -13.87 -1.42
C VAL A 124 -8.08 -13.02 -2.37
N GLY A 125 -7.06 -13.62 -3.00
CA GLY A 125 -6.16 -12.95 -3.93
C GLY A 125 -5.09 -12.08 -3.26
N HIS A 126 -4.98 -12.07 -1.94
CA HIS A 126 -3.93 -11.37 -1.22
C HIS A 126 -2.65 -12.20 -1.18
N ARG A 127 -1.55 -11.62 -1.66
CA ARG A 127 -0.20 -12.18 -1.51
C ARG A 127 0.62 -11.21 -0.65
N PRO A 128 1.15 -11.65 0.51
CA PRO A 128 2.06 -10.83 1.29
C PRO A 128 3.24 -10.36 0.43
N ARG A 129 3.65 -9.10 0.63
CA ARG A 129 4.81 -8.57 -0.07
C ARG A 129 6.05 -9.34 0.38
N PRO A 130 6.92 -9.76 -0.56
CA PRO A 130 8.21 -10.33 -0.16
C PRO A 130 9.04 -9.30 0.60
N GLY A 131 10.09 -9.76 1.29
CA GLY A 131 11.12 -8.87 1.80
C GLY A 131 11.69 -8.05 0.64
N VAL A 132 11.69 -6.72 0.79
CA VAL A 132 12.23 -5.79 -0.22
C VAL A 132 13.59 -5.29 0.26
N ALA A 133 14.56 -5.23 -0.65
CA ALA A 133 15.87 -4.64 -0.36
C ALA A 133 15.75 -3.12 -0.20
N ALA A 134 16.60 -2.54 0.65
CA ALA A 134 16.75 -1.09 0.72
C ALA A 134 17.33 -0.55 -0.59
N SER A 135 16.88 0.63 -1.02
CA SER A 135 17.34 1.29 -2.24
C SER A 135 17.75 2.73 -1.98
N THR A 136 18.84 3.18 -2.60
CA THR A 136 19.29 4.56 -2.56
C THR A 136 19.86 4.98 -3.93
N HIS A 137 20.06 6.28 -4.12
CA HIS A 137 20.71 6.82 -5.31
C HIS A 137 22.15 7.21 -4.96
N LEU A 138 23.10 6.79 -5.80
CA LEU A 138 24.50 7.18 -5.71
C LEU A 138 24.87 8.05 -6.90
N ALA A 139 25.60 9.13 -6.63
CA ALA A 139 26.21 9.96 -7.65
C ALA A 139 27.70 9.62 -7.74
N TYR A 140 28.17 9.27 -8.93
CA TYR A 140 29.57 8.99 -9.19
C TYR A 140 30.21 10.20 -9.88
N SER A 141 31.26 10.75 -9.27
CA SER A 141 32.13 11.74 -9.91
C SER A 141 33.33 11.02 -10.54
N LEU A 142 33.56 11.24 -11.83
CA LEU A 142 34.71 10.67 -12.53
C LEU A 142 35.86 11.67 -12.67
N GLU A 143 37.09 11.23 -12.48
CA GLU A 143 38.26 12.06 -12.79
C GLU A 143 38.48 12.15 -14.30
N ARG A 144 38.96 13.31 -14.76
CA ARG A 144 39.32 13.53 -16.16
C ARG A 144 40.69 12.91 -16.43
N ASP A 145 40.75 11.95 -17.33
CA ASP A 145 42.01 11.48 -17.90
C ASP A 145 42.52 12.51 -18.94
N PRO A 146 43.70 13.13 -18.75
CA PRO A 146 44.26 14.09 -19.69
C PRO A 146 44.73 13.47 -21.01
N ARG A 147 44.88 12.14 -21.10
CA ARG A 147 45.38 11.43 -22.29
C ARG A 147 44.28 10.80 -23.13
N ALA A 148 43.08 10.63 -22.57
CA ALA A 148 41.94 10.06 -23.27
C ALA A 148 40.97 11.15 -23.73
N GLU A 149 40.38 10.97 -24.92
CA GLU A 149 39.20 11.73 -25.33
C GLU A 149 38.03 11.44 -24.36
N THR A 150 36.95 12.24 -24.44
CA THR A 150 35.73 12.12 -23.62
C THR A 150 34.96 10.82 -23.89
N LEU A 151 35.55 9.70 -23.47
CA LEU A 151 35.02 8.35 -23.65
C LEU A 151 34.06 7.99 -22.51
N PRO A 152 32.92 7.35 -22.81
CA PRO A 152 32.02 6.83 -21.80
C PRO A 152 32.65 5.65 -21.06
N VAL A 153 32.62 5.72 -19.73
CA VAL A 153 33.00 4.64 -18.81
C VAL A 153 31.74 3.93 -18.34
N VAL A 154 31.77 2.61 -18.25
CA VAL A 154 30.64 1.82 -17.74
C VAL A 154 30.91 1.44 -16.28
N ILE A 155 29.99 1.82 -15.40
CA ILE A 155 29.89 1.25 -14.06
C ILE A 155 28.94 0.06 -14.18
N PRO A 156 29.44 -1.18 -14.06
CA PRO A 156 28.63 -2.37 -14.33
C PRO A 156 27.55 -2.54 -13.27
N ARG A 157 26.47 -3.23 -13.63
CA ARG A 157 25.53 -3.82 -12.69
C ARG A 157 26.28 -4.71 -11.70
N GLY A 158 25.91 -4.65 -10.42
CA GLY A 158 26.61 -5.38 -9.36
C GLY A 158 27.84 -4.65 -8.82
N ALA A 159 28.12 -3.42 -9.26
CA ALA A 159 29.17 -2.60 -8.65
C ALA A 159 28.81 -2.32 -7.19
N ARG A 160 29.73 -2.66 -6.29
CA ARG A 160 29.47 -2.66 -4.84
C ARG A 160 29.81 -1.32 -4.20
N SER A 161 28.97 -0.91 -3.26
CA SER A 161 29.20 0.21 -2.36
C SER A 161 28.82 -0.18 -0.95
N HIS A 162 29.54 0.32 0.05
CA HIS A 162 29.31 -0.01 1.45
C HIS A 162 28.70 1.18 2.19
N SER A 163 27.70 0.94 3.03
CA SER A 163 27.21 1.97 3.94
C SER A 163 28.25 2.23 5.04
N VAL A 164 28.29 3.46 5.50
CA VAL A 164 29.04 3.83 6.72
C VAL A 164 28.10 3.58 7.91
N PRO A 165 28.44 2.67 8.84
CA PRO A 165 27.66 2.44 10.05
C PRO A 165 27.54 3.71 10.90
N ALA A 166 26.41 3.91 11.56
CA ALA A 166 26.20 5.09 12.41
C ALA A 166 26.82 4.92 13.80
N SER A 167 27.04 3.68 14.24
CA SER A 167 27.61 3.32 15.54
C SER A 167 28.63 2.20 15.40
N ALA A 168 29.48 2.01 16.42
CA ALA A 168 30.55 1.01 16.40
C ALA A 168 30.04 -0.45 16.44
N ASP A 169 28.81 -0.65 16.89
CA ASP A 169 28.17 -1.97 17.00
C ASP A 169 27.35 -2.35 15.75
N GLU A 170 27.29 -1.46 14.75
CA GLU A 170 26.58 -1.71 13.49
C GLU A 170 27.51 -2.26 12.41
N GLU A 171 27.02 -3.25 11.66
CA GLU A 171 27.74 -3.80 10.52
C GLU A 171 27.47 -2.99 9.24
N SER A 172 28.52 -2.81 8.43
CA SER A 172 28.42 -2.17 7.12
C SER A 172 27.56 -2.99 6.17
N GLN A 173 26.53 -2.36 5.59
CA GLN A 173 25.65 -3.00 4.64
C GLN A 173 26.20 -2.84 3.22
N THR A 174 26.15 -3.91 2.44
CA THR A 174 26.60 -3.89 1.04
C THR A 174 25.42 -3.58 0.13
N PHE A 175 25.58 -2.55 -0.70
CA PHE A 175 24.68 -2.20 -1.79
C PHE A 175 25.33 -2.53 -3.13
N GLU A 176 24.50 -2.74 -4.14
CA GLU A 176 24.93 -2.98 -5.51
C GLU A 176 24.14 -2.15 -6.52
N THR A 177 24.78 -1.77 -7.62
CA THR A 177 24.10 -1.12 -8.74
C THR A 177 23.12 -2.10 -9.40
N SER A 178 21.87 -1.66 -9.60
CA SER A 178 20.82 -2.51 -10.16
C SER A 178 20.94 -2.72 -11.68
N ARG A 179 21.69 -1.86 -12.38
CA ARG A 179 21.91 -1.87 -13.82
C ARG A 179 23.25 -1.23 -14.18
N ASP A 180 23.67 -1.42 -15.42
CA ASP A 180 24.82 -0.71 -15.98
C ASP A 180 24.53 0.79 -16.04
N LEU A 181 25.51 1.59 -15.62
CA LEU A 181 25.48 3.04 -15.70
C LEU A 181 26.58 3.51 -16.63
N THR A 182 26.22 4.25 -17.67
CA THR A 182 27.18 5.01 -18.46
C THR A 182 27.52 6.28 -17.72
N ALA A 183 28.79 6.52 -17.48
CA ALA A 183 29.30 7.70 -16.79
C ALA A 183 30.36 8.37 -17.67
N ARG A 184 30.38 9.70 -17.65
CA ARG A 184 31.40 10.50 -18.34
C ARG A 184 31.87 11.63 -17.43
N TRP A 185 33.15 11.96 -17.48
CA TRP A 185 33.70 13.02 -16.63
C TRP A 185 33.11 14.39 -16.96
N ASP A 186 32.75 14.65 -18.22
CA ASP A 186 32.10 15.90 -18.64
C ASP A 186 30.65 16.02 -18.15
N TRP A 187 30.09 14.95 -17.57
CA TRP A 187 28.78 14.99 -16.92
C TRP A 187 28.82 15.48 -15.47
N ASN A 188 29.99 15.50 -14.83
CA ASN A 188 30.13 15.99 -13.45
C ASN A 188 29.65 17.45 -13.31
N GLU A 189 29.82 18.25 -14.35
CA GLU A 189 29.50 19.68 -14.37
C GLU A 189 28.38 20.03 -15.36
N LEU A 190 27.40 19.13 -15.55
CA LEU A 190 26.24 19.43 -16.37
C LEU A 190 25.49 20.65 -15.84
N LYS A 191 25.71 21.79 -16.50
CA LYS A 191 24.97 23.02 -16.21
C LYS A 191 23.53 22.83 -16.66
N VAL A 192 22.59 23.27 -15.81
CA VAL A 192 21.18 23.34 -16.19
C VAL A 192 21.07 24.24 -17.41
N ARG A 193 20.46 23.74 -18.48
CA ARG A 193 20.14 24.55 -19.65
C ARG A 193 19.09 25.59 -19.25
N ARG A 194 19.55 26.81 -18.94
CA ARG A 194 18.67 27.92 -18.55
C ARG A 194 17.87 28.50 -19.73
N ARG A 195 18.36 28.32 -20.96
CA ARG A 195 17.82 29.00 -22.15
C ARG A 195 17.80 28.09 -23.38
N ARG A 196 16.78 28.28 -24.21
CA ARG A 196 16.65 27.66 -25.54
C ARG A 196 16.15 28.71 -26.53
N PRO A 197 16.71 28.80 -27.74
CA PRO A 197 16.16 29.64 -28.79
C PRO A 197 14.69 29.27 -29.04
N SER A 198 13.80 30.24 -28.90
CA SER A 198 12.38 30.07 -29.23
C SER A 198 12.14 30.52 -30.67
N LEU A 199 11.36 29.75 -31.41
CA LEU A 199 10.85 30.20 -32.69
C LEU A 199 9.78 31.27 -32.40
N VAL A 200 9.90 32.42 -33.04
CA VAL A 200 8.92 33.50 -32.98
C VAL A 200 7.98 33.34 -34.18
N THR A 201 6.68 33.40 -33.95
CA THR A 201 5.66 33.42 -35.01
C THR A 201 4.97 34.79 -35.09
N PRO A 202 4.26 35.11 -36.19
CA PRO A 202 3.54 36.38 -36.30
C PRO A 202 2.50 36.61 -35.19
N LYS A 203 1.88 35.54 -34.66
CA LYS A 203 0.92 35.58 -33.53
C LYS A 203 1.62 35.79 -32.18
N ASP A 204 2.86 35.34 -32.04
CA ASP A 204 3.64 35.58 -30.81
C ASP A 204 3.91 37.07 -30.61
N LEU A 205 4.12 37.83 -31.69
CA LEU A 205 4.33 39.28 -31.61
C LEU A 205 3.13 40.07 -31.10
N GLU A 206 1.92 39.52 -31.23
CA GLU A 206 0.68 40.12 -30.70
C GLU A 206 0.48 39.80 -29.22
N ARG A 207 0.99 38.65 -28.76
CA ARG A 207 0.76 38.13 -27.40
C ARG A 207 1.92 38.39 -26.43
N ARG A 208 3.15 38.48 -26.94
CA ARG A 208 4.35 38.64 -26.11
C ARG A 208 4.67 40.12 -25.92
N SER A 209 4.77 40.54 -24.67
CA SER A 209 5.22 41.89 -24.29
C SER A 209 6.73 42.07 -24.39
N GLU A 210 7.51 40.98 -24.33
CA GLU A 210 8.98 41.04 -24.33
C GLU A 210 9.60 39.93 -25.20
N LEU A 211 10.71 40.27 -25.86
CA LEU A 211 11.59 39.36 -26.59
C LEU A 211 12.99 39.40 -25.99
N PHE A 212 13.65 38.25 -25.90
CA PHE A 212 15.02 38.15 -25.41
C PHE A 212 15.96 37.82 -26.57
N VAL A 213 17.01 38.62 -26.72
CA VAL A 213 18.06 38.43 -27.73
C VAL A 213 19.38 38.17 -27.01
N GLU A 214 20.16 37.23 -27.54
CA GLU A 214 21.48 36.88 -27.03
C GLU A 214 22.48 38.01 -27.29
N GLY A 215 23.24 38.41 -26.27
CA GLY A 215 24.23 39.49 -26.33
C GLY A 215 23.72 40.82 -25.77
N THR A 216 24.68 41.70 -25.44
CA THR A 216 24.45 43.02 -24.82
C THR A 216 24.88 44.20 -25.71
N ALA A 217 25.52 43.92 -26.84
CA ALA A 217 26.09 44.91 -27.76
C ALA A 217 25.17 45.24 -28.96
N HIS A 218 23.85 45.23 -28.76
CA HIS A 218 22.87 45.47 -29.84
C HIS A 218 22.59 46.96 -30.10
N SER A 219 23.05 47.86 -29.23
CA SER A 219 22.90 49.31 -29.33
C SER A 219 21.46 49.81 -29.58
N LEU A 220 20.45 49.00 -29.22
CA LEU A 220 19.04 49.33 -29.37
C LEU A 220 18.61 50.43 -28.39
N ARG A 221 17.79 51.35 -28.86
CA ARG A 221 17.18 52.44 -28.10
C ARG A 221 15.66 52.33 -28.14
N THR A 222 15.01 52.88 -27.13
CA THR A 222 13.56 53.06 -27.15
C THR A 222 13.16 53.90 -28.36
N GLY A 223 12.18 53.41 -29.13
CA GLY A 223 11.70 54.02 -30.37
C GLY A 223 12.32 53.46 -31.66
N ASP A 224 13.39 52.64 -31.56
CA ASP A 224 13.97 51.97 -32.73
C ASP A 224 12.96 51.02 -33.38
N GLN A 225 13.02 50.86 -34.70
CA GLN A 225 12.07 50.02 -35.44
C GLN A 225 12.67 48.62 -35.66
N LEU A 226 11.96 47.58 -35.22
CA LEU A 226 12.31 46.19 -35.49
C LEU A 226 11.45 45.63 -36.61
N LEU A 227 12.10 45.11 -37.66
CA LEU A 227 11.44 44.43 -38.77
C LEU A 227 11.50 42.91 -38.57
N PHE A 228 10.35 42.30 -38.35
CA PHE A 228 10.18 40.85 -38.32
C PHE A 228 9.76 40.37 -39.70
N VAL A 229 10.52 39.43 -40.28
CA VAL A 229 10.25 38.84 -41.60
C VAL A 229 9.97 37.36 -41.41
N PHE A 230 8.75 36.94 -41.68
CA PHE A 230 8.33 35.54 -41.62
C PHE A 230 8.16 34.99 -43.05
N GLY A 231 9.09 34.13 -43.47
CA GLY A 231 9.14 33.52 -44.81
C GLY A 231 10.18 34.14 -45.76
N GLU A 232 10.55 33.43 -46.83
CA GLU A 232 11.75 33.75 -47.62
C GLU A 232 11.54 34.60 -48.90
N LYS A 233 10.29 34.90 -49.35
CA LYS A 233 10.03 35.58 -50.66
C LYS A 233 8.80 36.51 -50.65
N ALA A 234 8.41 37.05 -51.81
CA ALA A 234 7.45 38.14 -52.08
C ALA A 234 6.04 38.08 -51.43
N GLY A 235 5.72 37.02 -50.67
CA GLY A 235 4.55 36.90 -49.80
C GLY A 235 4.89 36.80 -48.30
N ALA A 236 6.11 37.14 -47.90
CA ALA A 236 6.56 37.10 -46.52
C ALA A 236 5.75 38.09 -45.68
N GLU A 237 5.24 37.61 -44.56
CA GLU A 237 4.57 38.46 -43.60
C GLU A 237 5.63 39.31 -42.91
N ARG A 238 5.54 40.63 -43.10
CA ARG A 238 6.46 41.59 -42.51
C ARG A 238 5.71 42.38 -41.46
N LYS A 239 6.19 42.33 -40.22
CA LYS A 239 5.67 43.16 -39.13
C LYS A 239 6.76 44.11 -38.67
N LEU A 240 6.43 45.40 -38.64
CA LEU A 240 7.31 46.45 -38.11
C LEU A 240 6.77 46.86 -36.74
N LEU A 241 7.59 46.73 -35.70
CA LEU A 241 7.21 47.11 -34.35
C LEU A 241 8.28 48.02 -33.74
N PRO A 242 7.91 49.16 -33.14
CA PRO A 242 8.86 49.99 -32.40
C PRO A 242 9.26 49.31 -31.08
N VAL A 243 10.50 49.54 -30.65
CA VAL A 243 10.98 49.11 -29.35
C VAL A 243 10.37 49.99 -28.26
N ALA A 244 9.57 49.42 -27.37
CA ALA A 244 8.92 50.16 -26.28
C ALA A 244 9.91 50.43 -25.13
N ASN A 245 10.75 49.46 -24.80
CA ASN A 245 11.78 49.57 -23.78
C ASN A 245 12.91 48.56 -24.04
N VAL A 246 14.11 48.84 -23.54
CA VAL A 246 15.26 47.93 -23.62
C VAL A 246 15.86 47.78 -22.23
N ARG A 247 15.98 46.54 -21.77
CA ARG A 247 16.69 46.19 -20.54
C ARG A 247 17.85 45.26 -20.87
N VAL A 248 19.07 45.71 -20.60
CA VAL A 248 20.28 44.92 -20.77
C VAL A 248 20.55 44.17 -19.48
N ASP A 249 20.67 42.85 -19.57
CA ASP A 249 21.02 41.96 -18.47
C ASP A 249 22.45 41.46 -18.70
N ARG A 250 23.40 41.94 -17.88
CA ARG A 250 24.82 41.59 -18.02
C ARG A 250 25.15 40.25 -17.40
N ASP A 251 24.37 39.81 -16.41
CA ASP A 251 24.63 38.56 -15.69
C ASP A 251 24.25 37.35 -16.56
N ASP A 252 23.16 37.48 -17.33
CA ASP A 252 22.73 36.46 -18.28
C ASP A 252 23.19 36.74 -19.74
N GLU A 253 23.91 37.84 -19.98
CA GLU A 253 24.36 38.29 -21.32
C GLU A 253 23.21 38.36 -22.35
N ILE A 254 22.08 38.95 -21.95
CA ILE A 254 20.89 39.12 -22.82
C ILE A 254 20.44 40.57 -22.90
N THR A 255 19.72 40.86 -23.96
CA THR A 255 18.96 42.10 -24.10
C THR A 255 17.47 41.76 -24.18
N ALA A 256 16.70 42.21 -23.18
CA ALA A 256 15.25 42.14 -23.18
C ALA A 256 14.69 43.36 -23.91
N ILE A 257 13.92 43.11 -24.95
CA ILE A 257 13.29 44.10 -25.82
C ILE A 257 11.80 44.03 -25.53
N ALA A 258 11.25 45.07 -24.90
CA ALA A 258 9.80 45.20 -24.77
C ALA A 258 9.20 45.61 -26.12
N LEU A 259 8.26 44.80 -26.59
CA LEU A 259 7.43 45.12 -27.73
C LEU A 259 6.28 46.04 -27.28
N PRO A 260 5.68 46.82 -28.19
CA PRO A 260 4.48 47.56 -27.91
C PRO A 260 3.31 46.58 -27.88
N GLY A 261 3.22 45.81 -26.79
CA GLY A 261 2.09 44.96 -26.50
C GLY A 261 0.95 45.79 -25.90
N SER A 262 -0.28 45.52 -26.32
CA SER A 262 -1.49 45.94 -25.62
C SER A 262 -1.33 45.70 -24.12
N ALA A 263 -1.92 46.58 -23.30
CA ALA A 263 -1.89 46.48 -21.84
C ALA A 263 -2.03 45.02 -21.37
N PRO A 264 -1.30 44.58 -20.33
CA PRO A 264 -1.48 43.24 -19.78
C PRO A 264 -2.99 43.01 -19.56
N ALA A 265 -3.45 41.79 -19.85
CA ALA A 265 -4.86 41.43 -19.69
C ALA A 265 -5.33 41.95 -18.33
N THR A 266 -6.39 42.75 -18.35
CA THR A 266 -6.95 43.32 -17.14
C THR A 266 -7.39 42.20 -16.21
N PHE A 267 -7.47 42.48 -14.91
CA PHE A 267 -7.92 41.48 -13.93
C PHE A 267 -9.29 40.91 -14.31
N GLU A 268 -10.18 41.71 -14.91
CA GLU A 268 -11.47 41.25 -15.44
C GLU A 268 -11.31 40.25 -16.59
N GLU A 269 -10.45 40.53 -17.57
CA GLU A 269 -10.20 39.61 -18.69
C GLU A 269 -9.61 38.28 -18.21
N LEU A 270 -8.72 38.31 -17.21
CA LEU A 270 -8.16 37.10 -16.58
C LEU A 270 -9.22 36.33 -15.78
N VAL A 271 -10.10 37.04 -15.05
CA VAL A 271 -11.20 36.42 -14.30
C VAL A 271 -12.24 35.81 -15.25
N ASP A 272 -12.54 36.45 -16.37
CA ASP A 272 -13.46 35.93 -17.38
C ASP A 272 -12.88 34.74 -18.13
N GLU A 273 -11.58 34.75 -18.40
CA GLU A 273 -10.89 33.59 -18.93
C GLU A 273 -10.95 32.43 -17.93
N VAL A 274 -10.57 32.64 -16.67
CA VAL A 274 -10.65 31.60 -15.62
C VAL A 274 -12.08 31.09 -15.45
N ARG A 275 -13.09 31.98 -15.45
CA ARG A 275 -14.52 31.60 -15.38
C ARG A 275 -14.94 30.76 -16.59
N ARG A 276 -14.45 31.03 -17.80
CA ARG A 276 -14.73 30.19 -18.96
C ARG A 276 -14.20 28.76 -18.79
N TRP A 277 -13.06 28.60 -18.12
CA TRP A 277 -12.45 27.30 -17.82
C TRP A 277 -13.04 26.59 -16.59
N THR A 278 -13.66 27.34 -15.67
CA THR A 278 -14.12 26.82 -14.36
C THR A 278 -15.63 26.84 -14.17
N ALA A 279 -16.38 27.51 -15.04
CA ALA A 279 -17.83 27.51 -15.00
C ALA A 279 -18.35 26.10 -15.31
N ALA A 280 -19.24 25.61 -14.45
CA ALA A 280 -19.97 24.39 -14.71
C ALA A 280 -20.83 24.58 -15.97
N PRO A 281 -20.86 23.61 -16.90
CA PRO A 281 -21.67 23.72 -18.10
C PRO A 281 -23.15 23.91 -17.73
N GLU A 282 -23.79 24.93 -18.33
CA GLU A 282 -25.19 25.29 -18.04
C GLU A 282 -26.20 24.25 -18.54
N ALA A 283 -25.76 23.24 -19.31
CA ALA A 283 -26.56 22.09 -19.71
C ALA A 283 -25.71 20.81 -19.68
N PRO A 284 -26.29 19.64 -19.30
CA PRO A 284 -25.63 18.36 -19.52
C PRO A 284 -25.52 18.12 -21.03
N GLY A 285 -24.30 18.17 -21.57
CA GLY A 285 -24.03 18.01 -23.00
C GLY A 285 -24.39 16.61 -23.50
N GLU A 286 -24.90 16.55 -24.73
CA GLU A 286 -24.95 15.30 -25.51
C GLU A 286 -23.53 14.72 -25.68
N PRO A 287 -23.38 13.39 -25.79
CA PRO A 287 -22.07 12.75 -25.87
C PRO A 287 -21.29 13.23 -27.10
N GLY A 288 -20.27 14.07 -26.87
CA GLY A 288 -19.42 14.67 -27.91
C GLY A 288 -18.97 16.10 -27.62
N ASP A 289 -19.72 16.84 -26.77
CA ASP A 289 -19.43 18.23 -26.41
C ASP A 289 -18.82 18.38 -25.00
N GLU A 290 -17.91 17.48 -24.62
CA GLU A 290 -17.18 17.61 -23.35
C GLU A 290 -16.00 18.61 -23.48
N PRO A 291 -15.82 19.54 -22.51
CA PRO A 291 -14.68 20.45 -22.51
C PRO A 291 -13.35 19.69 -22.33
N PRO A 292 -12.23 20.18 -22.90
CA PRO A 292 -10.95 19.47 -22.87
C PRO A 292 -10.46 19.30 -21.44
N THR A 293 -10.26 18.04 -21.04
CA THR A 293 -9.68 17.68 -19.75
C THR A 293 -8.16 17.59 -19.87
N PRO A 294 -7.40 17.67 -18.76
CA PRO A 294 -5.93 17.59 -18.78
C PRO A 294 -5.37 16.32 -19.43
N GLN A 295 -6.18 15.27 -19.57
CA GLN A 295 -5.81 14.02 -20.22
C GLN A 295 -6.03 14.01 -21.74
N VAL A 296 -6.85 14.92 -22.29
CA VAL A 296 -7.08 15.06 -23.73
C VAL A 296 -7.02 16.55 -24.10
N PRO A 297 -5.80 17.11 -24.16
CA PRO A 297 -5.61 18.42 -24.76
C PRO A 297 -5.75 18.25 -26.27
N ASN A 298 -6.73 18.92 -26.87
CA ASN A 298 -6.54 19.42 -28.24
C ASN A 298 -5.68 20.69 -28.16
#